data_AF-A0AAW5AF94-F1
#
_entry.id   AF-A0AAW5AF94-F1
#
_cell.length_a   1.000
_cell.length_b   1.000
_cell.length_c   1.000
_cell.angle_alpha   90.00
_cell.angle_beta   90.00
_cell.angle_gamma   90.00
#
_symmetry.space_group_name_H-M   'P 1'
#
loop_
_entity.id
_entity.type
_entity.pdbx_description
1 polymer ?
#
loop_
_entity_poly.entity_id
_entity_poly.type
_entity_poly.pdbx_seq_one_letter_code
_entity_poly.pdbx_strand_id
1 'polypeptide(L)'
;TTLGEGAHAADLYAIDEPCEALLDLYGAVEESSLAVSARFFHEAEQAHEALISMLDQLAAGQEISPAPARVQALRELLDEALDPSATGLVKSDGSRALSIAELGAATAQLSQDTAMDDEIVEIFLEEAVDILDSAGQALKRWLLEPDSPAPLSSLQRDLHTLKGGARMAE
;
A
#
# COMPACT_ATOMS: atom_id res chain seq x y z
N THR A 1 8.02 21.88 -28.27
CA THR A 1 7.32 20.83 -29.03
C THR A 1 6.27 20.26 -28.11
N THR A 2 5.00 20.54 -28.37
CA THR A 2 3.86 20.19 -27.48
C THR A 2 3.71 18.69 -27.23
N LEU A 3 4.28 17.84 -28.08
CA LEU A 3 4.26 16.38 -27.92
C LEU A 3 5.17 15.88 -26.79
N GLY A 4 6.31 16.55 -26.54
CA GLY A 4 7.26 16.15 -25.49
C GLY A 4 6.75 16.48 -24.09
N GLU A 5 6.13 17.64 -23.93
CA GLU A 5 5.48 18.04 -22.67
C GLU A 5 4.26 17.15 -22.35
N GLY A 6 3.48 16.76 -23.37
CA GLY A 6 2.33 15.87 -23.19
C GLY A 6 2.70 14.42 -22.85
N ALA A 7 3.74 13.88 -23.47
CA ALA A 7 4.24 12.53 -23.14
C ALA A 7 4.79 12.47 -21.71
N HIS A 8 5.59 13.46 -21.32
CA HIS A 8 6.13 13.56 -19.97
C HIS A 8 5.03 13.68 -18.90
N ALA A 9 3.98 14.46 -19.18
CA ALA A 9 2.83 14.55 -18.28
C ALA A 9 2.05 13.21 -18.17
N ALA A 10 1.94 12.46 -19.26
CA ALA A 10 1.26 11.16 -19.28
C ALA A 10 2.04 10.08 -18.51
N ASP A 11 3.37 10.05 -18.67
CA ASP A 11 4.26 9.19 -17.89
C ASP A 11 4.11 9.47 -16.38
N LEU A 12 4.00 10.74 -16.01
CA LEU A 12 3.89 11.15 -14.61
C LEU A 12 2.53 10.83 -13.99
N TYR A 13 1.45 10.95 -14.76
CA TYR A 13 0.13 10.53 -14.33
C TYR A 13 0.08 9.02 -14.02
N ALA A 14 0.85 8.21 -14.76
CA ALA A 14 0.96 6.78 -14.50
C ALA A 14 1.65 6.46 -13.15
N ILE A 15 2.50 7.35 -12.63
CA ILE A 15 3.10 7.22 -11.29
C ILE A 15 2.16 7.75 -10.20
N ASP A 16 1.43 8.83 -10.49
CA ASP A 16 0.55 9.51 -9.53
C ASP A 16 -0.61 8.59 -9.07
N GLU A 17 -1.26 7.88 -9.99
CA GLU A 17 -2.39 6.98 -9.68
C GLU A 17 -2.08 5.93 -8.58
N PRO A 18 -0.99 5.14 -8.67
CA PRO A 18 -0.65 4.18 -7.62
C PRO A 18 -0.21 4.86 -6.31
N CYS A 19 0.38 6.05 -6.34
CA CYS A 19 0.68 6.81 -5.12
C CYS A 19 -0.60 7.22 -4.39
N GLU A 20 -1.57 7.79 -5.11
CA GLU A 20 -2.87 8.16 -4.53
C GLU A 20 -3.60 6.93 -3.98
N ALA A 21 -3.65 5.83 -4.73
CA ALA A 21 -4.32 4.61 -4.27
C ALA A 21 -3.67 4.01 -3.01
N LEU A 22 -2.35 4.13 -2.84
CA LEU A 22 -1.65 3.72 -1.62
C LEU A 22 -1.94 4.66 -0.45
N LEU A 23 -2.01 5.98 -0.67
CA LEU A 23 -2.40 6.94 0.36
C LEU A 23 -3.82 6.64 0.88
N ASP A 24 -4.75 6.40 -0.04
CA ASP A 24 -6.13 6.02 0.30
C ASP A 24 -6.15 4.70 1.09
N LEU A 25 -5.33 3.71 0.68
CA LEU A 25 -5.23 2.43 1.37
C LEU A 25 -4.73 2.57 2.82
N TYR A 26 -3.63 3.29 3.04
CA TYR A 26 -3.08 3.50 4.38
C TYR A 26 -4.01 4.36 5.24
N GLY A 27 -4.57 5.43 4.68
CA GLY A 27 -5.55 6.27 5.36
C GLY A 27 -6.80 5.49 5.78
N ALA A 28 -7.27 4.56 4.96
CA ALA A 28 -8.39 3.70 5.31
C ALA A 28 -8.10 2.81 6.53
N VAL A 29 -6.85 2.34 6.68
CA VAL A 29 -6.43 1.59 7.86
C VAL A 29 -6.35 2.48 9.09
N GLU A 30 -5.74 3.67 8.99
CA GLU A 30 -5.68 4.64 10.09
C GLU A 30 -7.08 5.04 10.59
N GLU A 31 -8.02 5.25 9.66
CA GLU A 31 -9.42 5.55 9.96
C GLU A 31 -10.21 4.33 10.47
N SER A 32 -9.56 3.18 10.62
CA SER A 32 -10.19 1.91 11.03
C SER A 32 -11.32 1.43 10.10
N SER A 33 -11.31 1.89 8.84
CA SER A 33 -12.26 1.49 7.81
C SER A 33 -11.81 0.25 7.02
N LEU A 34 -10.50 -0.03 7.02
CA LEU A 34 -9.89 -1.25 6.48
C LEU A 34 -9.08 -1.97 7.56
N ALA A 35 -9.27 -3.29 7.68
CA ALA A 35 -8.49 -4.11 8.60
C ALA A 35 -7.14 -4.51 8.00
N VAL A 36 -6.08 -4.43 8.80
CA VAL A 36 -4.77 -4.94 8.44
C VAL A 36 -4.84 -6.46 8.27
N SER A 37 -4.24 -6.97 7.18
CA SER A 37 -4.20 -8.39 6.87
C SER A 37 -3.02 -8.72 5.94
N ALA A 38 -2.70 -10.00 5.79
CA ALA A 38 -1.70 -10.45 4.82
C ALA A 38 -2.05 -10.01 3.37
N ARG A 39 -3.34 -9.93 3.02
CA ARG A 39 -3.77 -9.41 1.72
C ARG A 39 -3.46 -7.92 1.57
N PHE A 40 -3.66 -7.14 2.63
CA PHE A 40 -3.29 -5.72 2.64
C PHE A 40 -1.79 -5.55 2.39
N PHE A 41 -0.94 -6.25 3.14
CA PHE A 41 0.52 -6.16 2.95
C PHE A 41 0.96 -6.62 1.56
N HIS A 42 0.38 -7.72 1.06
CA HIS A 42 0.66 -8.20 -0.27
C HIS A 42 0.36 -7.15 -1.34
N GLU A 43 -0.85 -6.56 -1.34
CA GLU A 43 -1.21 -5.58 -2.36
C GLU A 43 -0.38 -4.29 -2.23
N ALA A 44 -0.09 -3.83 -1.00
CA ALA A 44 0.79 -2.69 -0.77
C ALA A 44 2.21 -2.94 -1.31
N GLU A 45 2.79 -4.11 -1.02
CA GLU A 45 4.12 -4.50 -1.54
C GLU A 45 4.13 -4.52 -3.07
N GLN A 46 3.14 -5.15 -3.71
CA GLN A 46 3.05 -5.21 -5.17
C GLN A 46 2.92 -3.81 -5.80
N ALA A 47 2.23 -2.88 -5.14
CA ALA A 47 2.11 -1.50 -5.59
C ALA A 47 3.42 -0.71 -5.41
N HIS A 48 4.12 -0.88 -4.28
CA HIS A 48 5.44 -0.26 -4.08
C HIS A 48 6.46 -0.75 -5.11
N GLU A 49 6.50 -2.06 -5.39
CA GLU A 49 7.41 -2.60 -6.42
C GLU A 49 7.08 -2.06 -7.81
N ALA A 50 5.80 -1.89 -8.13
CA ALA A 50 5.40 -1.27 -9.38
C ALA A 50 5.86 0.19 -9.47
N LEU A 51 5.68 0.98 -8.39
CA LEU A 51 6.18 2.36 -8.32
C LEU A 51 7.70 2.43 -8.49
N ILE A 52 8.46 1.60 -7.78
CA ILE A 52 9.92 1.53 -7.91
C ILE A 52 10.30 1.22 -9.37
N SER A 53 9.66 0.24 -10.00
CA SER A 53 9.93 -0.11 -11.39
C SER A 53 9.63 1.03 -12.37
N MET A 54 8.53 1.77 -12.16
CA MET A 54 8.18 2.94 -12.97
C MET A 54 9.19 4.08 -12.80
N LEU A 55 9.68 4.33 -11.59
CA LEU A 55 10.72 5.33 -11.35
C LEU A 55 12.07 4.94 -11.93
N ASP A 56 12.42 3.66 -11.93
CA ASP A 56 13.65 3.17 -12.56
C ASP A 56 13.59 3.36 -14.08
N GLN A 57 12.44 3.11 -14.70
CA GLN A 57 12.20 3.39 -16.12
C GLN A 57 12.36 4.89 -16.40
N LEU A 58 11.75 5.73 -15.57
CA LEU A 58 11.85 7.19 -15.65
C LEU A 58 13.30 7.67 -15.51
N ALA A 59 14.03 7.16 -14.51
CA ALA A 59 15.43 7.49 -14.28
C ALA A 59 16.34 7.04 -15.44
N ALA A 60 16.00 5.94 -16.10
CA ALA A 60 16.68 5.44 -17.28
C ALA A 60 16.27 6.16 -18.58
N GLY A 61 15.33 7.13 -18.52
CA GLY A 61 14.80 7.83 -19.70
C GLY A 61 13.98 6.91 -20.62
N GLN A 62 13.40 5.86 -20.06
CA GLN A 62 12.52 4.92 -20.76
C GLN A 62 11.06 5.37 -20.64
N GLU A 63 10.23 4.88 -21.57
CA GLU A 63 8.78 5.05 -21.50
C GLU A 63 8.24 4.30 -20.28
N ILE A 64 7.38 4.97 -19.49
CA ILE A 64 6.83 4.36 -18.28
C ILE A 64 5.75 3.37 -18.69
N SER A 65 5.85 2.14 -18.18
CA SER A 65 4.84 1.11 -18.34
C SER A 65 3.83 1.20 -17.18
N PRO A 66 2.61 1.73 -17.41
CA PRO A 66 1.62 1.88 -16.36
C PRO A 66 1.18 0.51 -15.81
N ALA A 67 0.86 0.47 -14.52
CA ALA A 67 0.42 -0.73 -13.82
C ALA A 67 -1.04 -0.63 -13.34
N PRO A 68 -2.04 -0.45 -14.24
CA PRO A 68 -3.43 -0.21 -13.85
C PRO A 68 -4.02 -1.38 -13.05
N ALA A 69 -3.53 -2.61 -13.27
CA ALA A 69 -3.95 -3.77 -12.49
C ALA A 69 -3.57 -3.68 -11.01
N ARG A 70 -2.48 -2.97 -10.66
CA ARG A 70 -2.08 -2.76 -9.26
C ARG A 70 -3.00 -1.73 -8.60
N VAL A 71 -3.24 -0.61 -9.28
CA VAL A 71 -4.19 0.43 -8.82
C VAL A 71 -5.57 -0.18 -8.61
N GLN A 72 -6.03 -1.01 -9.56
CA GLN A 72 -7.32 -1.69 -9.47
C GLN A 72 -7.38 -2.64 -8.26
N ALA A 73 -6.33 -3.41 -8.00
CA ALA A 73 -6.30 -4.33 -6.86
C ALA A 73 -6.37 -3.60 -5.50
N LEU A 74 -5.68 -2.46 -5.37
CA LEU A 74 -5.77 -1.60 -4.17
C LEU A 74 -7.20 -1.06 -3.98
N ARG A 75 -7.81 -0.57 -5.06
CA ARG A 75 -9.18 -0.04 -5.03
C ARG A 75 -10.21 -1.12 -4.72
N GLU A 76 -10.05 -2.32 -5.27
CA GLU A 76 -10.90 -3.47 -4.94
C GLU A 76 -10.81 -3.82 -3.45
N LEU A 77 -9.61 -3.80 -2.87
CA LEU A 77 -9.42 -4.02 -1.45
C LEU A 77 -10.13 -2.96 -0.59
N LEU A 78 -10.05 -1.69 -0.99
CA LEU A 78 -10.77 -0.58 -0.36
C LEU A 78 -12.30 -0.73 -0.48
N ASP A 79 -12.80 -1.03 -1.68
CA ASP A 79 -14.24 -1.21 -1.94
C ASP A 79 -14.82 -2.38 -1.14
N GLU A 80 -14.08 -3.49 -1.01
CA GLU A 80 -14.47 -4.64 -0.20
C GLU A 80 -14.61 -4.29 1.29
N ALA A 81 -13.75 -3.41 1.80
CA ALA A 81 -13.81 -2.95 3.19
C ALA A 81 -15.01 -2.03 3.45
N LEU A 82 -15.43 -1.28 2.42
CA LEU A 82 -16.59 -0.39 2.47
C LEU A 82 -17.93 -1.13 2.25
N ASP A 83 -17.92 -2.40 1.82
CA ASP A 83 -19.16 -3.15 1.58
C ASP A 83 -19.86 -3.51 2.92
N PRO A 84 -21.06 -2.96 3.21
CA PRO A 84 -21.83 -3.30 4.40
C PRO A 84 -22.31 -4.76 4.44
N SER A 85 -22.11 -5.53 3.37
CA SER A 85 -22.36 -6.97 3.32
C SER A 85 -21.18 -7.80 3.87
N ALA A 86 -19.98 -7.23 3.93
CA ALA A 86 -18.79 -7.83 4.55
C ALA A 86 -18.81 -7.73 6.09
N THR A 87 -19.58 -6.78 6.65
CA THR A 87 -20.05 -6.83 8.04
C THR A 87 -21.16 -7.87 8.17
N GLY A 88 -20.79 -9.12 7.91
CA GLY A 88 -21.60 -10.29 8.21
C GLY A 88 -21.89 -10.34 9.70
N LEU A 89 -22.99 -9.71 10.12
CA LEU A 89 -23.72 -10.10 11.30
C LEU A 89 -23.85 -11.61 11.25
N VAL A 90 -23.06 -12.26 12.10
CA VAL A 90 -23.10 -13.68 12.38
C VAL A 90 -24.56 -14.05 12.58
N LYS A 91 -25.17 -14.65 11.56
CA LYS A 91 -26.39 -15.43 11.74
C LYS A 91 -25.94 -16.62 12.57
N SER A 92 -26.11 -16.45 13.88
CA SER A 92 -25.95 -17.48 14.89
C SER A 92 -26.80 -18.67 14.46
N ASP A 93 -26.15 -19.74 13.98
CA ASP A 93 -26.76 -21.06 13.92
C ASP A 93 -26.18 -21.89 15.06
N GLY A 94 -27.10 -22.51 15.80
CA GLY A 94 -26.85 -23.03 17.13
C GLY A 94 -26.12 -24.37 17.13
N SER A 95 -25.46 -24.60 18.27
CA SER A 95 -25.14 -25.91 18.85
C SER A 95 -23.92 -26.65 18.30
N ARG A 96 -22.76 -26.31 18.87
CA ARG A 96 -21.83 -27.31 19.43
C ARG A 96 -21.14 -26.70 20.64
N ALA A 97 -21.44 -27.22 21.83
CA ALA A 97 -20.70 -26.90 23.04
C ALA A 97 -19.27 -27.45 22.94
N LEU A 98 -18.36 -26.64 22.41
CA LEU A 98 -16.93 -26.84 22.55
C LEU A 98 -16.54 -26.40 23.97
N SER A 99 -15.85 -27.26 24.71
CA SER A 99 -15.44 -26.96 26.08
C SER A 99 -14.49 -25.76 26.09
N ILE A 100 -14.70 -24.82 27.00
CA ILE A 100 -13.91 -23.57 27.15
C ILE A 100 -12.39 -23.83 27.22
N ALA A 101 -11.98 -25.01 27.71
CA ALA A 101 -10.58 -25.42 27.79
C ALA A 101 -9.94 -25.81 26.45
N GLU A 102 -10.69 -26.32 25.48
CA GLU A 102 -10.17 -26.71 24.16
C GLU A 102 -10.11 -25.51 23.20
N LEU A 103 -11.03 -24.56 23.35
CA LEU A 103 -10.97 -23.25 22.67
C LEU A 103 -9.75 -22.45 23.11
N GLY A 104 -9.43 -22.41 24.41
CA GLY A 104 -8.26 -21.67 24.91
C GLY A 104 -6.92 -22.18 24.37
N ALA A 105 -6.76 -23.50 24.19
CA ALA A 105 -5.53 -24.10 23.68
C ALA A 105 -5.40 -23.95 22.15
N ALA A 106 -6.49 -24.09 21.40
CA ALA A 106 -6.50 -23.87 19.96
C ALA A 106 -6.24 -22.41 19.60
N THR A 107 -6.84 -21.45 20.33
CA THR A 107 -6.58 -20.01 20.11
C THR A 107 -5.15 -19.63 20.51
N ALA A 108 -4.62 -20.16 21.63
CA ALA A 108 -3.25 -19.88 22.04
C ALA A 108 -2.19 -20.48 21.11
N GLN A 109 -2.47 -21.61 20.44
CA GLN A 109 -1.58 -22.21 19.45
C GLN A 109 -1.69 -21.56 18.06
N LEU A 110 -2.81 -20.91 17.73
CA LEU A 110 -2.97 -20.08 16.52
C LEU A 110 -2.33 -18.69 16.65
N SER A 111 -2.24 -18.15 17.86
CA SER A 111 -1.63 -16.84 18.12
C SER A 111 -0.09 -16.83 18.15
N GLN A 112 0.59 -17.98 18.10
CA GLN A 112 2.04 -18.05 18.32
C GLN A 112 2.89 -18.36 17.09
N ASP A 113 2.30 -18.66 15.94
CA ASP A 113 3.08 -18.98 14.72
C ASP A 113 2.84 -18.00 13.55
N THR A 114 1.97 -16.99 13.68
CA THR A 114 1.70 -16.02 12.58
C THR A 114 0.98 -14.73 13.04
N ALA A 115 1.05 -14.37 14.33
CA ALA A 115 0.50 -13.10 14.78
C ALA A 115 1.44 -11.98 14.34
N MET A 116 0.96 -11.13 13.43
CA MET A 116 1.60 -9.88 13.05
C MET A 116 1.91 -9.10 14.33
N ASP A 117 3.09 -8.50 14.42
CA ASP A 117 3.45 -7.73 15.60
C ASP A 117 2.70 -6.39 15.54
N ASP A 118 1.56 -6.33 16.24
CA ASP A 118 0.66 -5.17 16.24
C ASP A 118 1.40 -3.85 16.54
N GLU A 119 2.45 -3.87 17.38
CA GLU A 119 3.29 -2.69 17.66
C GLU A 119 4.11 -2.26 16.43
N ILE A 120 4.69 -3.23 15.71
CA ILE A 120 5.45 -2.97 14.47
C ILE A 120 4.53 -2.53 13.34
N VAL A 121 3.32 -3.11 13.25
CA VAL A 121 2.30 -2.71 12.27
C VAL A 121 1.88 -1.27 12.51
N GLU A 122 1.59 -0.88 13.75
CA GLU A 122 1.20 0.49 14.11
C GLU A 122 2.30 1.49 13.74
N ILE A 123 3.56 1.22 14.13
CA ILE A 123 4.71 2.07 13.76
C ILE A 123 4.86 2.16 12.24
N PHE A 124 4.74 1.04 11.53
CA PHE A 124 4.85 1.03 10.08
C PHE A 124 3.79 1.91 9.42
N LEU A 125 2.54 1.84 9.87
CA LEU A 125 1.43 2.61 9.29
C LEU A 125 1.62 4.12 9.52
N GLU A 126 2.03 4.52 10.72
CA GLU A 126 2.35 5.92 11.04
C GLU A 126 3.49 6.43 10.12
N GLU A 127 4.55 5.65 9.96
CA GLU A 127 5.66 6.02 9.07
C GLU A 127 5.27 5.98 7.59
N ALA A 128 4.36 5.08 7.20
CA ALA A 128 3.98 4.87 5.81
C ALA A 128 3.33 6.10 5.19
N VAL A 129 2.41 6.73 5.93
CA VAL A 129 1.71 7.95 5.49
C VAL A 129 2.72 9.10 5.32
N ASP A 130 3.59 9.31 6.31
CA ASP A 130 4.61 10.37 6.27
C ASP A 130 5.60 10.19 5.11
N ILE A 131 6.07 8.95 4.89
CA ILE A 131 6.98 8.61 3.80
C ILE A 131 6.29 8.81 2.45
N LEU A 132 5.02 8.42 2.32
CA LEU A 132 4.29 8.54 1.08
C LEU A 132 3.93 10.01 0.76
N ASP A 133 3.67 10.85 1.76
CA ASP A 133 3.56 12.30 1.57
C ASP A 133 4.90 12.93 1.14
N SER A 134 6.02 12.55 1.78
CA SER A 134 7.38 12.95 1.36
C SER A 134 7.64 12.56 -0.11
N ALA A 135 7.29 11.34 -0.49
CA ALA A 135 7.37 10.83 -1.85
C ALA A 135 6.51 11.69 -2.81
N GLY A 136 5.26 11.97 -2.48
CA GLY A 136 4.40 12.85 -3.27
C GLY A 136 4.97 14.26 -3.44
N GLN A 137 5.56 14.83 -2.39
CA GLN A 137 6.25 16.12 -2.47
C GLN A 137 7.53 16.08 -3.33
N ALA A 138 8.27 14.96 -3.28
CA ALA A 138 9.45 14.75 -4.13
C ALA A 138 9.05 14.63 -5.61
N LEU A 139 7.95 13.93 -5.91
CA LEU A 139 7.38 13.84 -7.25
C LEU A 139 6.94 15.22 -7.77
N LYS A 140 6.22 16.00 -6.95
CA LYS A 140 5.83 17.38 -7.29
C LYS A 140 7.03 18.30 -7.55
N ARG A 141 8.11 18.16 -6.78
CA ARG A 141 9.36 18.90 -7.02
C ARG A 141 10.02 18.48 -8.31
N TRP A 142 10.06 17.18 -8.59
CA TRP A 142 10.60 16.67 -9.84
C TRP A 142 9.82 17.16 -11.06
N LEU A 143 8.47 17.22 -10.97
CA LEU A 143 7.60 17.79 -11.99
C LEU A 143 7.94 19.25 -12.33
N LEU A 144 8.36 20.03 -11.34
CA LEU A 144 8.77 21.43 -11.53
C LEU A 144 10.20 21.56 -12.07
N GLU A 145 11.07 20.59 -11.76
CA GLU A 145 12.50 20.60 -12.06
C GLU A 145 13.01 19.21 -12.53
N PRO A 146 12.59 18.72 -13.71
CA PRO A 146 12.84 17.35 -14.16
C PRO A 146 14.32 17.06 -14.47
N ASP A 147 15.10 18.11 -14.78
CA ASP A 147 16.55 18.02 -15.00
C ASP A 147 17.35 17.81 -13.70
N SER A 148 16.69 17.94 -12.54
CA SER A 148 17.31 17.71 -11.24
C SER A 148 17.15 16.26 -10.81
N PRO A 149 18.24 15.49 -10.62
CA PRO A 149 18.14 14.09 -10.20
C PRO A 149 17.80 13.94 -8.71
N ALA A 150 17.99 14.99 -7.90
CA ALA A 150 17.88 14.91 -6.45
C ALA A 150 16.46 14.56 -5.96
N PRO A 151 15.36 15.17 -6.48
CA PRO A 151 14.01 14.79 -6.11
C PRO A 151 13.68 13.33 -6.47
N LEU A 152 14.09 12.87 -7.65
CA LEU A 152 13.87 11.49 -8.10
C LEU A 152 14.60 10.46 -7.22
N SER A 153 15.85 10.76 -6.84
CA SER A 153 16.61 9.91 -5.89
C SER A 153 16.02 9.92 -4.47
N SER A 154 15.39 11.01 -4.05
CA SER A 154 14.66 11.05 -2.77
C SER A 154 13.46 10.12 -2.84
N LEU A 155 12.66 10.25 -3.90
CA LEU A 155 11.46 9.46 -4.13
C LEU A 155 11.76 7.95 -4.18
N GLN A 156 12.80 7.52 -4.92
CA GLN A 156 13.21 6.11 -4.95
C GLN A 156 13.57 5.58 -3.55
N ARG A 157 14.29 6.36 -2.74
CA ARG A 157 14.69 5.97 -1.38
C ARG A 157 13.48 5.84 -0.45
N ASP A 158 12.54 6.77 -0.56
CA ASP A 158 11.32 6.79 0.24
C ASP A 158 10.51 5.50 -0.04
N LEU A 159 10.28 5.17 -1.31
CA LEU A 159 9.58 3.93 -1.69
C LEU A 159 10.32 2.65 -1.29
N HIS A 160 11.65 2.63 -1.39
CA HIS A 160 12.44 1.48 -0.94
C HIS A 160 12.35 1.28 0.58
N THR A 161 12.35 2.37 1.34
CA THR A 161 12.16 2.34 2.80
C THR A 161 10.76 1.82 3.13
N LEU A 162 9.75 2.34 2.45
CA LEU A 162 8.36 1.93 2.64
C LEU A 162 8.14 0.45 2.36
N LYS A 163 8.70 -0.07 1.25
CA LYS A 163 8.68 -1.50 0.94
C LYS A 163 9.39 -2.34 2.02
N GLY A 164 10.54 -1.87 2.50
CA GLY A 164 11.29 -2.53 3.57
C GLY A 164 10.47 -2.63 4.86
N GLY A 165 9.80 -1.54 5.25
CA GLY A 165 8.91 -1.48 6.42
C GLY A 165 7.72 -2.42 6.29
N ALA A 166 7.05 -2.43 5.13
CA ALA A 166 5.89 -3.29 4.89
C ALA A 166 6.24 -4.78 5.10
N ARG A 167 7.40 -5.20 4.59
CA ARG A 167 7.90 -6.57 4.75
C ARG A 167 8.30 -6.92 6.19
N MET A 168 8.65 -5.93 7.02
CA MET A 168 8.96 -6.14 8.43
C MET A 168 7.70 -6.27 9.29
N ALA A 169 6.59 -5.71 8.84
CA ALA A 169 5.30 -5.72 9.52
C ALA A 169 4.37 -6.89 9.11
N GLU A 170 4.68 -7.58 7.99
CA GLU A 170 4.06 -8.84 7.55
C GLU A 170 4.53 -10.06 8.38
#